data_AF-A0A7X6TJ39-F1
#
_entry.id   AF-A0A7X6TJ39-F1
#
_cell.length_a   1.000
_cell.length_b   1.000
_cell.length_c   1.000
_cell.angle_alpha   90.00
_cell.angle_beta   90.00
_cell.angle_gamma   90.00
#
_symmetry.space_group_name_H-M   'P 1'
#
loop_
_entity.id
_entity.type
_entity.pdbx_description
1 polymer ?
#
loop_
_entity_poly.entity_id
_entity_poly.type
_entity_poly.pdbx_seq_one_letter_code
_entity_poly.pdbx_strand_id
1 'polypeptide(L)' 'MNRTTLTILLLCASNVFMTFAWYGHLKNMAHKPWIIAALISWGIALLEYLLQVPANRIGHQVMNVGQLKILQEVITLS' A
#
# COMPACT_ATOMS: atom_id res chain seq x y z
N MET A 1 3.77 -2.08 -21.72
CA MET A 1 3.45 -0.99 -20.77
C MET A 1 4.75 -0.38 -20.27
N ASN A 2 4.86 0.94 -20.14
CA ASN A 2 6.05 1.57 -19.58
C ASN A 2 6.24 1.12 -18.11
N ARG A 3 7.47 0.76 -17.71
CA ARG A 3 7.80 0.30 -16.35
C ARG A 3 7.41 1.33 -15.29
N THR A 4 7.55 2.62 -15.60
CA THR A 4 7.12 3.72 -14.71
C THR A 4 5.61 3.71 -14.50
N THR A 5 4.81 3.60 -15.56
CA THR A 5 3.34 3.54 -15.47
C THR A 5 2.88 2.31 -14.70
N LEU A 6 3.50 1.15 -14.94
CA LEU A 6 3.21 -0.08 -14.18
C LEU A 6 3.51 0.09 -12.69
N THR A 7 4.64 0.72 -12.35
CA THR A 7 5.00 1.02 -10.96
C THR A 7 3.94 1.90 -10.30
N ILE A 8 3.54 3.00 -10.95
CA ILE A 8 2.53 3.93 -10.42
C ILE A 8 1.20 3.19 -10.18
N LEU A 9 0.71 2.43 -11.16
CA LEU A 9 -0.55 1.70 -11.04
C LEU A 9 -0.53 0.68 -9.89
N LEU A 10 0.57 -0.07 -9.74
CA LEU A 10 0.72 -1.03 -8.65
C LEU A 10 0.81 -0.35 -7.29
N LEU A 11 1.54 0.76 -7.17
CA LEU A 11 1.63 1.52 -5.92
C LEU A 11 0.29 2.15 -5.52
N CYS A 12 -0.47 2.69 -6.49
CA CYS A 12 -1.82 3.18 -6.22
C CYS A 12 -2.75 2.04 -5.77
N ALA A 13 -2.72 0.89 -6.46
CA ALA A 13 -3.52 -0.27 -6.07
C ALA A 13 -3.13 -0.80 -4.68
N SER A 14 -1.83 -0.84 -4.37
CA SER A 14 -1.30 -1.19 -3.05
C SER A 14 -1.85 -0.25 -1.97
N ASN A 15 -1.78 1.06 -2.21
CA ASN A 15 -2.23 2.08 -1.25
C ASN A 15 -3.74 2.00 -0.95
N VAL A 16 -4.57 1.58 -1.92
CA VAL A 16 -6.01 1.33 -1.67
C VAL A 16 -6.21 0.28 -0.56
N PHE A 17 -5.45 -0.82 -0.57
CA PHE A 17 -5.51 -1.83 0.48
C PHE A 17 -5.01 -1.28 1.82
N MET A 18 -3.94 -0.49 1.84
CA MET A 18 -3.44 0.15 3.06
C MET A 18 -4.51 1.06 3.68
N THR A 19 -5.16 1.87 2.85
CA THR A 19 -6.23 2.78 3.24
C THR A 19 -7.42 2.01 3.82
N PHE A 20 -7.82 0.89 3.21
CA PHE A 20 -8.86 0.03 3.79
C PHE A 20 -8.44 -0.61 5.12
N ALA A 21 -7.19 -1.07 5.27
CA ALA A 21 -6.69 -1.64 6.51
C ALA A 21 -6.72 -0.63 7.66
N TRP A 22 -6.39 0.64 7.36
CA TRP A 22 -6.38 1.74 8.33
C TRP A 22 -7.80 2.19 8.71
N TYR A 23 -8.60 2.63 7.74
CA TYR A 23 -9.95 3.15 8.00
C TYR A 23 -10.93 2.07 8.45
N GLY A 24 -10.78 0.84 7.96
CA GLY A 24 -11.64 -0.28 8.34
C GLY A 24 -11.53 -0.61 9.83
N HIS A 25 -10.31 -0.60 10.37
CA HIS A 25 -10.11 -0.87 11.80
C HIS A 25 -10.69 0.24 12.68
N LEU A 26 -10.60 1.50 12.26
CA LEU A 26 -11.12 2.64 13.02
C LEU A 26 -12.65 2.76 12.94
N LYS A 27 -13.24 2.57 11.75
CA LYS A 27 -14.66 2.85 11.53
C LYS A 27 -15.56 1.64 11.80
N ASN A 28 -15.10 0.44 11.43
CA ASN A 28 -15.94 -0.77 11.48
C ASN A 28 -15.57 -1.69 12.65
N MET A 29 -14.42 -1.46 13.29
CA MET A 29 -13.90 -2.34 14.36
C MET A 29 -13.59 -1.59 15.65
N ALA A 30 -14.04 -0.34 15.82
CA ALA A 30 -13.84 0.44 17.04
C ALA A 30 -14.31 -0.28 18.33
N HIS A 31 -15.39 -1.05 18.25
CA HIS A 31 -15.94 -1.81 19.38
C HIS A 31 -15.42 -3.26 19.47
N LYS A 32 -14.58 -3.69 18.53
CA LYS A 32 -14.00 -5.04 18.53
C LYS A 32 -12.74 -5.07 19.40
N PRO A 33 -12.41 -6.22 20.01
CA PRO A 33 -11.12 -6.43 20.66
C PRO A 33 -9.97 -6.05 19.73
N TRP A 34 -8.98 -5.32 20.26
CA TRP A 34 -7.85 -4.80 19.48
C TRP A 34 -7.12 -5.89 18.67
N ILE A 35 -7.02 -7.11 19.23
CA ILE A 35 -6.39 -8.26 18.59
C ILE A 35 -7.11 -8.64 17.29
N ILE A 36 -8.44 -8.63 17.30
CA ILE A 36 -9.24 -8.98 16.11
C ILE A 36 -9.07 -7.90 15.05
N ALA A 37 -9.12 -6.62 15.44
CA ALA A 37 -8.86 -5.52 14.53
C ALA A 37 -7.46 -5.61 13.90
N ALA A 38 -6.43 -5.89 14.72
CA ALA A 38 -5.06 -6.03 14.26
C ALA A 38 -4.88 -7.20 13.27
N LEU A 39 -5.44 -8.38 13.57
CA LEU A 39 -5.33 -9.55 12.69
C LEU A 39 -6.02 -9.32 11.34
N ILE A 40 -7.19 -8.68 11.33
CA ILE A 40 -7.88 -8.38 10.07
C ILE A 40 -7.11 -7.32 9.28
N SER A 41 -6.64 -6.24 9.93
CA SER A 41 -5.82 -5.21 9.26
C SER A 41 -4.52 -5.79 8.71
N TRP A 42 -3.86 -6.71 9.41
CA TRP A 42 -2.70 -7.43 8.89
C TRP A 42 -3.04 -8.32 7.70
N GLY A 43 -4.19 -9.00 7.72
CA GLY A 43 -4.68 -9.76 6.56
C GLY A 43 -4.85 -8.90 5.31
N ILE A 44 -5.35 -7.67 5.46
CA ILE A 44 -5.49 -6.71 4.35
C ILE A 44 -4.12 -6.16 3.94
N ALA A 45 -3.25 -5.84 4.89
CA ALA A 45 -1.88 -5.37 4.62
C ALA A 45 -1.03 -6.41 3.88
N LEU A 46 -1.33 -7.71 3.98
CA LEU A 46 -0.68 -8.72 3.14
C LEU A 46 -1.00 -8.53 1.65
N LEU A 47 -2.22 -8.11 1.28
CA LEU A 47 -2.61 -7.85 -0.11
C LEU A 47 -1.92 -6.58 -0.66
N GLU A 48 -1.80 -5.55 0.18
CA GLU A 48 -0.96 -4.37 -0.09
C GLU A 48 0.46 -4.82 -0.44
N TYR A 49 1.07 -5.64 0.42
CA TYR A 49 2.46 -6.06 0.26
C TYR A 49 2.71 -6.86 -1.03
N LEU A 50 1.74 -7.71 -1.41
CA LEU A 50 1.80 -8.49 -2.66
C LEU A 50 1.88 -7.60 -3.91
N LEU A 51 1.37 -6.37 -3.86
CA LEU A 51 1.46 -5.39 -4.94
C LEU A 51 2.65 -4.43 -4.75
N GLN A 52 2.91 -4.01 -3.52
CA GLN A 52 3.99 -3.12 -3.12
C GLN A 52 5.37 -3.66 -3.52
N VAL A 53 5.64 -4.95 -3.24
CA VAL A 53 6.95 -5.58 -3.51
C VAL A 53 7.30 -5.61 -5.01
N PRO A 54 6.45 -6.12 -5.93
CA PRO A 54 6.77 -6.07 -7.34
C PRO A 54 6.81 -4.63 -7.87
N ALA A 55 5.97 -3.72 -7.38
CA ALA A 55 6.02 -2.31 -7.75
C ALA A 55 7.39 -1.70 -7.43
N ASN A 56 7.90 -1.91 -6.22
CA ASN A 56 9.19 -1.37 -5.81
C ASN A 56 10.37 -2.00 -6.57
N ARG A 57 10.30 -3.31 -6.85
CA ARG A 57 11.33 -3.99 -7.66
C ARG A 57 11.39 -3.46 -9.09
N ILE A 58 10.24 -3.19 -9.71
CA ILE A 58 10.16 -2.62 -11.06
C ILE A 58 10.55 -1.14 -11.04
N GLY A 59 10.07 -0.39 -10.04
CA GLY A 59 10.33 1.04 -9.87
C GLY A 59 11.81 1.35 -9.66
N HIS A 60 12.53 0.55 -8.89
CA HIS A 60 13.96 0.74 -8.64
C HIS A 60 14.83 0.52 -9.90
N GLN A 61 14.28 -0.10 -10.96
CA GLN A 61 15.00 -0.21 -12.24
C GLN A 61 14.96 1.07 -13.08
N VAL A 62 14.05 2.00 -12.77
CA VAL A 62 13.82 3.23 -13.56
C VAL A 62 13.92 4.52 -12.74
N MET A 63 13.84 4.43 -11.42
CA MET A 63 13.96 5.53 -10.48
C MET A 63 14.99 5.17 -9.41
N ASN A 64 15.68 6.17 -8.85
CA ASN A 64 16.45 5.94 -7.63
C ASN A 64 15.54 5.74 -6.42
N VAL A 65 16.07 5.18 -5.33
CA VAL A 65 15.31 4.88 -4.10
C VAL A 65 14.59 6.11 -3.56
N GLY A 66 15.23 7.29 -3.59
CA GLY A 66 14.66 8.54 -3.09
C GLY A 66 13.44 8.98 -3.90
N GLN A 67 13.53 8.98 -5.23
CA GLN A 67 12.42 9.27 -6.13
C GLN A 67 11.27 8.28 -5.94
N LEU A 68 11.57 6.99 -5.84
CA LEU A 68 10.56 5.95 -5.61
C LEU A 68 9.86 6.12 -4.26
N LYS A 69 10.57 6.59 -3.23
CA LYS A 69 9.97 6.89 -1.92
C LYS A 69 9.10 8.14 -1.99
N ILE A 70 9.56 9.22 -2.63
CA ILE A 70 8.75 10.43 -2.84
C ILE A 70 7.46 10.09 -3.59
N LEU A 71 7.53 9.26 -4.63
CA LEU A 71 6.34 8.81 -5.37
C LEU A 71 5.33 8.10 -4.44
N GLN A 72 5.80 7.21 -3.56
CA GLN A 72 4.95 6.53 -2.58
C GLN A 72 4.31 7.51 -1.58
N GLU A 73 5.06 8.52 -1.12
CA GLU A 73 4.51 9.56 -0.24
C GLU A 73 3.43 10.39 -0.95
N VAL A 74 3.65 10.78 -2.20
CA VAL A 74 2.64 11.48 -3.01
C VAL A 74 1.37 10.64 -3.13
N ILE A 75 1.49 9.35 -3.44
CA ILE A 75 0.34 8.44 -3.54
C ILE A 75 -0.38 8.31 -2.19
N THR A 76 0.37 8.25 -1.09
CA THR A 76 -0.19 8.06 0.26
C THR A 76 -0.90 9.29 0.80
N LEU A 77 -0.48 10.48 0.37
CA LEU A 77 -1.05 11.76 0.80
C LEU A 77 -2.15 12.31 -0.13
N SER A 78 -2.47 11.60 -1.22
CA SER A 78 -3.53 11.96 -2.18
C SER A 78 -4.92 11.59 -1.65
#